data_AF-A0A543PMS4-F1
#
_entry.id   AF-A0A543PMS4-F1
#
_cell.length_a   1.000
_cell.length_b   1.000
_cell.length_c   1.000
_cell.angle_alpha   90.00
_cell.angle_beta   90.00
_cell.angle_gamma   90.00
#
_symmetry.space_group_name_H-M   'P 1'
#
loop_
_entity.id
_entity.type
_entity.pdbx_description
1 polymer ?
#
loop_
_entity_poly.entity_id
_entity_poly.type
_entity_poly.pdbx_seq_one_letter_code
_entity_poly.pdbx_strand_id
1 'polypeptide(L)'
;MRRDFPLLHGPAESRLRAGAAYRLLTASVVPRPIAWVSSRSVDGVDNLAPHSFYTVVSTDPPMVAFTSVGRKDTLDNVEATREFVVNLTPEWLFEQVNGTGTDYPSGVSEFDAEGLQREESLTVAPPRVAESPVVLECRLHEVRPTGNCWVVVGEVLHVAVAEDVLDESVPGSPHVDIHRIKPLSRLGRDEWGLLGEIREIARRPYRP
;
A
#
# COMPACT_ATOMS: atom_id res chain seq x y z
N MET A 1 3.82 2.26 33.74
CA MET A 1 5.19 2.83 33.65
C MET A 1 5.62 2.78 32.19
N ARG A 2 6.14 3.87 31.61
CA ARG A 2 6.67 3.90 30.23
C ARG A 2 8.20 3.93 30.28
N ARG A 3 8.86 3.36 29.27
CA ARG A 3 10.32 3.41 29.10
C ARG A 3 10.64 4.30 27.91
N ASP A 4 11.60 5.20 28.08
CA ASP A 4 12.03 6.11 27.02
C ASP A 4 13.09 5.46 26.11
N PHE A 5 12.96 5.72 24.81
CA PHE A 5 13.87 5.28 23.76
C PHE A 5 14.32 6.48 22.93
N PRO A 6 15.37 7.20 23.35
CA PRO A 6 15.84 8.38 22.63
C PRO A 6 16.32 8.00 21.22
N LEU A 7 15.75 8.66 20.20
CA LEU A 7 16.11 8.44 18.80
C LEU A 7 17.11 9.48 18.30
N LEU A 8 16.71 10.77 18.38
CA LEU A 8 17.52 11.90 17.92
C LEU A 8 18.03 12.79 19.07
N HIS A 9 17.29 12.84 20.18
CA HIS A 9 17.59 13.66 21.34
C HIS A 9 18.03 12.78 22.51
N GLY A 10 19.15 13.12 23.18
CA GLY A 10 19.73 12.37 24.30
C GLY A 10 21.22 12.05 24.09
N PRO A 11 21.92 11.55 25.15
CA PRO A 11 23.32 11.12 25.06
C PRO A 11 23.53 10.11 23.94
N ALA A 12 24.64 10.20 23.19
CA ALA A 12 24.88 9.31 22.04
C ALA A 12 24.86 7.82 22.43
N GLU A 13 25.32 7.49 23.64
CA GLU A 13 25.36 6.13 24.21
C GLU A 13 23.99 5.52 24.46
N SER A 14 22.95 6.36 24.65
CA SER A 14 21.58 5.91 24.88
C SER A 14 20.72 5.91 23.62
N ARG A 15 21.20 6.49 22.51
CA ARG A 15 20.47 6.51 21.24
C ARG A 15 20.36 5.12 20.64
N LEU A 16 19.18 4.80 20.12
CA LEU A 16 18.99 3.52 19.44
C LEU A 16 19.86 3.40 18.19
N ARG A 17 20.44 2.21 17.99
CA ARG A 17 21.22 1.87 16.79
C ARG A 17 20.34 1.95 15.53
N ALA A 18 20.98 2.14 14.37
CA ALA A 18 20.33 2.03 13.07
C ALA A 18 19.51 0.72 12.98
N GLY A 19 18.28 0.82 12.47
CA GLY A 19 17.32 -0.30 12.38
C GLY A 19 16.47 -0.54 13.64
N ALA A 20 16.92 -0.17 14.85
CA ALA A 20 16.05 -0.27 16.04
C ALA A 20 14.91 0.76 16.01
N ALA A 21 15.18 1.97 15.51
CA ALA A 21 14.15 2.97 15.24
C ALA A 21 13.10 2.46 14.25
N TYR A 22 13.54 1.85 13.14
CA TYR A 22 12.65 1.24 12.15
C TYR A 22 11.73 0.18 12.78
N ARG A 23 12.29 -0.74 13.58
CA ARG A 23 11.49 -1.78 14.25
C ARG A 23 10.47 -1.19 15.23
N LEU A 24 10.84 -0.16 15.99
CA LEU A 24 9.90 0.49 16.90
C LEU A 24 8.81 1.24 16.14
N LEU A 25 9.15 1.99 15.09
CA LEU A 25 8.17 2.70 14.28
C LEU A 25 7.18 1.74 13.63
N THR A 26 7.68 0.69 12.97
CA THR A 26 6.83 -0.33 12.33
C THR A 26 6.07 -1.21 13.31
N ALA A 27 6.50 -1.36 14.56
CA ALA A 27 5.70 -2.05 15.57
C ALA A 27 4.69 -1.14 16.28
N SER A 28 4.87 0.19 16.21
CA SER A 28 4.03 1.16 16.95
C SER A 28 2.99 1.85 16.06
N VAL A 29 3.26 2.00 14.77
CA VAL A 29 2.31 2.51 13.77
C VAL A 29 1.67 1.30 13.11
N VAL A 30 0.58 0.82 13.71
CA VAL A 30 -0.15 -0.39 13.33
C VAL A 30 -1.65 -0.24 13.63
N PRO A 31 -2.54 -1.01 12.96
CA PRO A 31 -2.26 -1.79 11.75
C PRO A 31 -1.95 -0.86 10.56
N ARG A 32 -1.05 -1.28 9.66
CA ARG A 32 -0.76 -0.52 8.45
C ARG A 32 -1.43 -1.15 7.24
N PRO A 33 -2.19 -0.37 6.45
CA PRO A 33 -2.67 -0.86 5.17
C PRO A 33 -1.49 -1.07 4.22
N ILE A 34 -1.70 -1.90 3.21
CA ILE A 34 -0.66 -2.29 2.26
C ILE A 34 -1.07 -1.78 0.88
N ALA A 35 -0.23 -0.97 0.25
CA ALA A 35 -0.31 -0.72 -1.17
C ALA A 35 0.39 -1.87 -1.90
N TRP A 36 -0.34 -2.68 -2.64
CA TRP A 36 0.27 -3.70 -3.50
C TRP A 36 0.43 -3.14 -4.89
N VAL A 37 1.61 -2.59 -5.12
CA VAL A 37 1.86 -1.67 -6.24
C VAL A 37 2.30 -2.47 -7.45
N SER A 38 1.49 -2.45 -8.49
CA SER A 38 1.88 -2.88 -9.83
C SER A 38 2.48 -1.70 -10.59
N SER A 39 3.60 -1.91 -11.25
CA SER A 39 4.25 -0.94 -12.13
C SER A 39 4.82 -1.65 -13.35
N ARG A 40 5.12 -0.89 -14.42
CA ARG A 40 5.73 -1.42 -15.64
C ARG A 40 7.04 -0.70 -15.88
N SER A 41 8.10 -1.44 -16.17
CA SER A 41 9.39 -0.87 -16.57
C SER A 41 9.31 -0.28 -17.98
N VAL A 42 10.30 0.53 -18.35
CA VAL A 42 10.40 1.08 -19.72
C VAL A 42 10.56 0.00 -20.79
N ASP A 43 11.07 -1.18 -20.39
CA ASP A 43 11.25 -2.35 -21.26
C ASP A 43 10.00 -3.25 -21.29
N GLY A 44 8.92 -2.86 -20.61
CA GLY A 44 7.65 -3.59 -20.60
C GLY A 44 7.55 -4.72 -19.59
N VAL A 45 8.48 -4.82 -18.65
CA VAL A 45 8.40 -5.82 -17.57
C VAL A 45 7.45 -5.32 -16.48
N ASP A 46 6.43 -6.10 -16.17
CA ASP A 46 5.51 -5.81 -15.07
C ASP A 46 6.11 -6.24 -13.73
N ASN A 47 6.15 -5.33 -12.77
CA ASN A 47 6.57 -5.59 -11.39
C ASN A 47 5.40 -5.46 -10.44
N LEU A 48 5.47 -6.19 -9.33
CA LEU A 48 4.45 -6.14 -8.28
C LEU A 48 5.09 -6.27 -6.90
N ALA A 49 4.89 -5.28 -6.03
CA ALA A 49 5.51 -5.28 -4.69
C ALA A 49 4.60 -4.67 -3.60
N PRO A 50 4.60 -5.23 -2.38
CA PRO A 50 3.84 -4.68 -1.25
C PRO A 50 4.60 -3.55 -0.53
N HIS A 51 3.91 -2.44 -0.28
CA HIS A 51 4.38 -1.29 0.49
C HIS A 51 3.44 -0.99 1.66
N SER A 52 3.88 -1.24 2.89
CA SER A 52 3.04 -1.00 4.09
C SER A 52 3.06 0.43 4.64
N PHE A 53 3.77 1.35 4.00
CA PHE A 53 3.73 2.77 4.36
C PHE A 53 2.77 3.46 3.39
N TYR A 54 1.47 3.23 3.57
CA TYR A 54 0.40 3.59 2.64
C TYR A 54 -0.73 4.37 3.32
N THR A 55 -1.26 5.41 2.66
CA THR A 55 -2.40 6.21 3.15
C THR A 55 -3.12 6.94 2.00
N VAL A 56 -4.34 7.40 2.26
CA VAL A 56 -5.01 8.46 1.48
C VAL A 56 -4.37 9.82 1.81
N VAL A 57 -4.18 10.66 0.81
CA VAL A 57 -3.59 12.01 0.93
C VAL A 57 -4.63 13.10 0.70
N SER A 58 -5.47 12.96 -0.32
CA SER A 58 -6.47 13.95 -0.72
C SER A 58 -7.70 13.26 -1.28
N THR A 59 -8.86 13.89 -1.15
CA THR A 59 -10.12 13.43 -1.77
C THR A 59 -10.55 14.31 -2.95
N ASP A 60 -9.98 15.51 -3.12
CA ASP A 60 -10.24 16.40 -4.24
C ASP A 60 -8.99 17.26 -4.60
N PRO A 61 -8.25 16.90 -5.66
CA PRO A 61 -8.39 15.66 -6.45
C PRO A 61 -8.05 14.42 -5.60
N PRO A 62 -8.57 13.23 -5.94
CA PRO A 62 -8.31 12.01 -5.19
C PRO A 62 -6.84 11.60 -5.31
N MET A 63 -6.17 11.41 -4.17
CA MET A 63 -4.76 11.04 -4.14
C MET A 63 -4.47 10.06 -3.02
N VAL A 64 -3.55 9.14 -3.31
CA VAL A 64 -2.98 8.21 -2.34
C VAL A 64 -1.46 8.34 -2.32
N ALA A 65 -0.83 7.90 -1.24
CA ALA A 65 0.62 7.83 -1.16
C ALA A 65 1.09 6.51 -0.59
N PHE A 66 2.14 5.97 -1.21
CA PHE A 66 2.95 4.91 -0.62
C PHE A 66 4.39 5.40 -0.44
N THR A 67 5.15 4.76 0.43
CA THR A 67 6.57 5.09 0.64
C THR A 67 7.46 3.91 0.30
N SER A 68 8.47 4.15 -0.54
CA SER A 68 9.56 3.20 -0.76
C SER A 68 10.68 3.43 0.25
N VAL A 69 11.10 2.38 0.96
CA VAL A 69 12.32 2.40 1.79
C VAL A 69 13.47 1.90 0.94
N GLY A 70 14.47 2.75 0.71
CA GLY A 70 15.44 2.48 -0.35
C GLY A 70 14.86 2.70 -1.75
N ARG A 71 15.73 2.55 -2.76
CA ARG A 71 15.32 2.47 -4.16
C ARG A 71 15.09 1.02 -4.53
N LYS A 72 13.98 0.76 -5.23
CA LYS A 72 13.50 -0.54 -5.68
C LYS A 72 12.89 -0.36 -7.07
N ASP A 73 12.75 -1.45 -7.82
CA ASP A 73 12.21 -1.46 -9.18
C ASP A 73 10.85 -0.73 -9.27
N THR A 74 9.95 -0.90 -8.30
CA THR A 74 8.68 -0.16 -8.26
C THR A 74 8.87 1.37 -8.31
N LEU A 75 9.80 1.92 -7.52
CA LEU A 75 10.08 3.36 -7.51
C LEU A 75 10.72 3.79 -8.84
N ASP A 76 11.67 3.02 -9.35
CA ASP A 76 12.37 3.33 -10.60
C ASP A 76 11.38 3.31 -11.79
N ASN A 77 10.49 2.32 -11.84
CA ASN A 77 9.43 2.20 -12.85
C ASN A 77 8.44 3.35 -12.78
N VAL A 78 7.93 3.69 -11.58
CA VAL A 78 7.01 4.82 -11.38
C VAL A 78 7.69 6.14 -11.75
N GLU A 79 8.97 6.29 -11.43
CA GLU A 79 9.74 7.47 -11.79
C GLU A 79 10.03 7.59 -13.29
N ALA A 80 10.08 6.48 -14.02
CA ALA A 80 10.32 6.48 -15.46
C ALA A 80 9.01 6.63 -16.25
N THR A 81 7.98 5.86 -15.88
CA THR A 81 6.73 5.72 -16.66
C THR A 81 5.60 6.61 -16.17
N ARG A 82 5.72 7.17 -14.95
CA ARG A 82 4.72 8.06 -14.32
C ARG A 82 3.39 7.37 -13.99
N GLU A 83 3.31 6.06 -14.02
CA GLU A 83 2.07 5.30 -13.85
C GLU A 83 2.25 4.12 -12.90
N PHE A 84 1.20 3.76 -12.17
CA PHE A 84 1.13 2.57 -11.34
C PHE A 84 -0.32 2.22 -10.97
N VAL A 85 -0.51 1.01 -10.46
CA VAL A 85 -1.79 0.56 -9.90
C VAL A 85 -1.58 0.14 -8.45
N VAL A 86 -2.44 0.59 -7.55
CA VAL A 86 -2.51 0.09 -6.17
C VAL A 86 -3.62 -0.95 -6.09
N ASN A 87 -3.24 -2.20 -5.85
CA ASN A 87 -4.15 -3.31 -5.64
C ASN A 87 -4.41 -3.48 -4.14
N LEU A 88 -5.67 -3.75 -3.76
CA LEU A 88 -6.00 -4.16 -2.40
C LEU A 88 -5.39 -5.55 -2.13
N THR A 89 -5.03 -5.79 -0.87
CA THR A 89 -4.45 -7.07 -0.43
C THR A 89 -5.50 -7.85 0.38
N PRO A 90 -6.29 -8.72 -0.24
CA PRO A 90 -7.29 -9.48 0.47
C PRO A 90 -6.68 -10.71 1.16
N GLU A 91 -7.35 -11.21 2.20
CA GLU A 91 -6.91 -12.39 2.96
C GLU A 91 -6.62 -13.62 2.10
N TRP A 92 -7.39 -13.85 1.02
CA TRP A 92 -7.21 -15.01 0.15
C TRP A 92 -5.97 -14.94 -0.75
N LEU A 93 -5.28 -13.80 -0.81
CA LEU A 93 -4.01 -13.63 -1.53
C LEU A 93 -2.81 -13.51 -0.59
N PHE A 94 -2.96 -13.91 0.69
CA PHE A 94 -1.95 -13.73 1.72
C PHE A 94 -0.54 -14.19 1.31
N GLU A 95 -0.43 -15.42 0.81
CA GLU A 95 0.86 -16.01 0.42
C GLU A 95 1.49 -15.26 -0.75
N GLN A 96 0.70 -14.89 -1.76
CA GLN A 96 1.18 -14.15 -2.94
C GLN A 96 1.60 -12.72 -2.58
N VAL A 97 0.82 -12.04 -1.73
CA VAL A 97 1.18 -10.70 -1.24
C VAL A 97 2.49 -10.77 -0.45
N ASN A 98 2.72 -11.83 0.33
CA ASN A 98 4.00 -12.04 1.02
C ASN A 98 5.13 -12.38 0.04
N GLY A 99 4.89 -13.28 -0.92
CA GLY A 99 5.87 -13.75 -1.90
C GLY A 99 6.39 -12.65 -2.82
N THR A 100 5.51 -11.78 -3.31
CA THR A 100 5.86 -10.57 -4.08
C THR A 100 6.69 -9.55 -3.28
N GLY A 101 6.84 -9.73 -1.97
CA GLY A 101 7.76 -8.94 -1.13
C GLY A 101 9.22 -9.42 -1.17
N THR A 102 9.52 -10.53 -1.85
CA THR A 102 10.86 -11.09 -2.00
C THR A 102 11.73 -10.22 -2.89
N ASP A 103 13.02 -10.13 -2.58
CA ASP A 103 14.00 -9.38 -3.38
C ASP A 103 14.38 -10.15 -4.66
N TYR A 104 13.42 -10.29 -5.59
CA TYR A 104 13.66 -10.86 -6.91
C TYR A 104 14.68 -10.01 -7.72
N PRO A 105 15.49 -10.63 -8.60
CA PRO A 105 16.37 -9.88 -9.48
C PRO A 105 15.59 -8.97 -10.42
N SER A 106 16.15 -7.80 -10.73
CA SER A 106 15.52 -6.89 -11.69
C SER A 106 15.29 -7.56 -13.05
N GLY A 107 14.12 -7.29 -13.64
CA GLY A 107 13.66 -7.92 -14.87
C GLY A 107 12.92 -9.24 -14.68
N VAL A 108 12.86 -9.79 -13.47
CA VAL A 108 11.96 -10.90 -13.12
C VAL A 108 10.64 -10.32 -12.66
N SER A 109 9.53 -10.74 -13.29
CA SER A 109 8.20 -10.30 -12.89
C SER A 109 7.69 -11.08 -11.67
N GLU A 110 7.33 -10.37 -10.60
CA GLU A 110 6.74 -10.99 -9.42
C GLU A 110 5.34 -11.56 -9.68
N PHE A 111 4.62 -11.02 -10.67
CA PHE A 111 3.36 -11.64 -11.14
C PHE A 111 3.59 -13.08 -11.60
N ASP A 112 4.62 -13.30 -12.42
CA ASP A 112 4.92 -14.63 -12.96
C ASP A 112 5.51 -15.56 -11.90
N ALA A 113 6.36 -15.02 -11.02
CA ALA A 113 6.97 -15.78 -9.94
C ALA A 113 5.93 -16.30 -8.92
N GLU A 114 4.90 -15.50 -8.63
CA GLU A 114 3.85 -15.82 -7.66
C GLU A 114 2.55 -16.35 -8.30
N GLY A 115 2.54 -16.53 -9.63
CA GLY A 115 1.42 -17.12 -10.37
C GLY A 115 0.15 -16.26 -10.42
N LEU A 116 0.29 -14.93 -10.34
CA LEU A 116 -0.81 -13.97 -10.34
C LEU A 116 -1.25 -13.60 -11.75
N GLN A 117 -2.56 -13.51 -11.96
CA GLN A 117 -3.10 -13.08 -13.24
C GLN A 117 -3.09 -11.56 -13.35
N ARG A 118 -2.70 -11.09 -14.53
CA ARG A 118 -2.77 -9.67 -14.91
C ARG A 118 -4.13 -9.39 -15.52
N GLU A 119 -4.73 -8.28 -15.12
CA GLU A 119 -5.89 -7.69 -15.77
C GLU A 119 -5.46 -6.34 -16.38
N GLU A 120 -5.90 -6.03 -17.59
CA GLU A 120 -5.58 -4.76 -18.24
C GLU A 120 -6.24 -3.58 -17.49
N SER A 121 -5.45 -2.54 -17.23
CA SER A 121 -5.93 -1.28 -16.69
C SER A 121 -6.65 -0.46 -17.76
N LEU A 122 -7.55 0.44 -17.34
CA LEU A 122 -8.34 1.28 -18.22
C LEU A 122 -7.63 2.58 -18.61
N THR A 123 -6.89 3.18 -17.68
CA THR A 123 -6.35 4.54 -17.76
C THR A 123 -4.82 4.62 -17.65
N VAL A 124 -4.15 3.51 -17.33
CA VAL A 124 -2.69 3.42 -17.15
C VAL A 124 -2.14 2.14 -17.78
N ALA A 125 -0.84 2.08 -18.07
CA ALA A 125 -0.20 0.92 -18.68
C ALA A 125 0.05 -0.28 -17.74
N PRO A 126 0.47 -0.10 -16.46
CA PRO A 126 0.68 -1.23 -15.57
C PRO A 126 -0.61 -2.02 -15.32
N PRO A 127 -0.56 -3.35 -15.26
CA PRO A 127 -1.75 -4.18 -15.09
C PRO A 127 -2.25 -4.15 -13.65
N ARG A 128 -3.53 -4.47 -13.48
CA ARG A 128 -4.15 -4.81 -12.20
C ARG A 128 -3.83 -6.27 -11.84
N VAL A 129 -3.93 -6.61 -10.56
CA VAL A 129 -4.03 -8.01 -10.12
C VAL A 129 -5.48 -8.44 -10.28
N ALA A 130 -5.76 -9.43 -11.13
CA ALA A 130 -7.13 -9.81 -11.50
C ALA A 130 -7.96 -10.27 -10.29
N GLU A 131 -7.32 -10.87 -9.31
CA GLU A 131 -7.95 -11.39 -8.09
C GLU A 131 -8.10 -10.33 -6.97
N SER A 132 -7.64 -9.09 -7.19
CA SER A 132 -7.78 -7.99 -6.24
C SER A 132 -9.18 -7.36 -6.36
N PRO A 133 -9.98 -7.29 -5.28
CA PRO A 133 -11.38 -6.86 -5.36
C PRO A 133 -11.52 -5.33 -5.45
N VAL A 134 -10.46 -4.57 -5.19
CA VAL A 134 -10.39 -3.11 -5.35
C VAL A 134 -9.05 -2.74 -5.92
N VAL A 135 -9.03 -1.90 -6.95
CA VAL A 135 -7.82 -1.40 -7.59
C VAL A 135 -7.91 0.09 -7.86
N LEU A 136 -6.81 0.80 -7.67
CA LEU A 136 -6.68 2.23 -7.91
C LEU A 136 -5.64 2.45 -8.99
N GLU A 137 -6.06 2.96 -10.15
CA GLU A 137 -5.15 3.34 -11.23
C GLU A 137 -4.65 4.75 -11.00
N CYS A 138 -3.34 4.90 -10.97
CA CYS A 138 -2.70 6.12 -10.50
C CYS A 138 -1.72 6.66 -11.53
N ARG A 139 -1.77 7.97 -11.72
CA ARG A 139 -0.69 8.74 -12.34
C ARG A 139 0.14 9.39 -11.25
N LEU A 140 1.45 9.36 -11.40
CA LEU A 140 2.36 10.00 -10.46
C LEU A 140 2.11 11.51 -10.39
N HIS A 141 1.89 11.99 -9.17
CA HIS A 141 1.82 13.41 -8.85
C HIS A 141 3.18 13.95 -8.40
N GLU A 142 3.80 13.32 -7.39
CA GLU A 142 5.14 13.69 -6.92
C GLU A 142 5.91 12.51 -6.32
N VAL A 143 7.24 12.61 -6.35
CA VAL A 143 8.13 11.82 -5.51
C VAL A 143 8.94 12.76 -4.62
N ARG A 144 8.84 12.58 -3.31
CA ARG A 144 9.55 13.38 -2.31
C ARG A 144 10.58 12.54 -1.55
N PRO A 145 11.89 12.77 -1.78
CA PRO A 145 12.94 12.17 -0.95
C PRO A 145 12.79 12.63 0.52
N THR A 146 12.76 11.66 1.44
CA THR A 146 12.51 11.87 2.87
C THR A 146 13.42 10.96 3.69
N GLY A 147 14.60 11.44 4.09
CA GLY A 147 15.60 10.62 4.78
C GLY A 147 16.09 9.48 3.88
N ASN A 148 15.93 8.23 4.33
CA ASN A 148 16.25 7.02 3.56
C ASN A 148 15.05 6.45 2.79
N CYS A 149 14.00 7.25 2.61
CA CYS A 149 12.74 6.86 2.01
C CYS A 149 12.35 7.83 0.88
N TRP A 150 11.41 7.39 0.05
CA TRP A 150 10.79 8.18 -1.02
C TRP A 150 9.28 8.09 -0.87
N VAL A 151 8.65 9.23 -0.56
CA VAL A 151 7.18 9.33 -0.52
C VAL A 151 6.71 9.53 -1.95
N VAL A 152 5.88 8.61 -2.44
CA VAL A 152 5.32 8.62 -3.79
C VAL A 152 3.84 8.96 -3.65
N VAL A 153 3.42 10.08 -4.23
CA VAL A 153 2.02 10.49 -4.27
C VAL A 153 1.48 10.28 -5.68
N GLY A 154 0.37 9.57 -5.80
CA GLY A 154 -0.34 9.36 -7.06
C GLY A 154 -1.72 9.99 -7.03
N GLU A 155 -2.10 10.64 -8.13
CA GLU A 155 -3.47 11.02 -8.42
C GLU A 155 -4.22 9.80 -8.94
N VAL A 156 -5.35 9.47 -8.31
CA VAL A 156 -6.18 8.32 -8.68
C VAL A 156 -7.07 8.72 -9.86
N LEU A 157 -6.80 8.12 -11.01
CA LEU A 157 -7.55 8.38 -12.25
C LEU A 157 -8.79 7.50 -12.37
N HIS A 158 -8.71 6.26 -11.88
CA HIS A 158 -9.78 5.29 -11.96
C HIS A 158 -9.77 4.37 -10.74
N VAL A 159 -10.96 4.00 -10.28
CA VAL A 159 -11.17 3.00 -9.24
C VAL A 159 -12.05 1.92 -9.83
N ALA A 160 -11.59 0.67 -9.80
CA ALA A 160 -12.42 -0.49 -10.10
C ALA A 160 -12.64 -1.30 -8.83
N VAL A 161 -13.88 -1.74 -8.64
CA VAL A 161 -14.35 -2.51 -7.49
C VAL A 161 -15.12 -3.71 -8.02
N ALA A 162 -14.85 -4.90 -7.50
CA ALA A 162 -15.60 -6.10 -7.83
C ALA A 162 -17.08 -5.94 -7.46
N GLU A 163 -18.00 -6.40 -8.31
CA GLU A 163 -19.46 -6.27 -8.10
C GLU A 163 -19.88 -6.98 -6.81
N ASP A 164 -19.33 -8.17 -6.61
CA ASP A 164 -19.29 -8.84 -5.34
C ASP A 164 -18.36 -8.01 -4.44
N VAL A 165 -18.73 -7.44 -3.30
CA VAL A 165 -17.97 -6.46 -2.47
C VAL A 165 -18.44 -5.03 -2.65
N LEU A 166 -19.00 -4.67 -3.80
CA LEU A 166 -19.63 -3.37 -3.99
C LEU A 166 -21.04 -3.35 -3.36
N ASP A 167 -21.29 -2.36 -2.52
CA ASP A 167 -22.59 -2.02 -1.96
C ASP A 167 -23.04 -0.66 -2.50
N GLU A 168 -24.07 -0.68 -3.34
CA GLU A 168 -24.72 0.51 -3.90
C GLU A 168 -26.13 0.73 -3.35
N SER A 169 -26.43 0.18 -2.17
CA SER A 169 -27.74 0.36 -1.52
C SER A 169 -28.06 1.83 -1.21
N VAL A 170 -27.04 2.70 -1.13
CA VAL A 170 -27.17 4.15 -1.00
C VAL A 170 -26.88 4.83 -2.35
N PRO A 171 -27.89 5.40 -3.04
CA PRO A 171 -27.69 6.04 -4.35
C PRO A 171 -26.64 7.15 -4.30
N GLY A 172 -25.67 7.09 -5.23
CA GLY A 172 -24.59 8.08 -5.35
C GLY A 172 -23.50 7.97 -4.28
N SER A 173 -23.51 6.91 -3.47
CA SER A 173 -22.51 6.67 -2.42
C SER A 173 -22.07 5.20 -2.44
N PRO A 174 -21.32 4.76 -3.47
CA PRO A 174 -20.82 3.39 -3.51
C PRO A 174 -19.95 3.11 -2.28
N HIS A 175 -20.16 1.95 -1.67
CA HIS A 175 -19.43 1.49 -0.51
C HIS A 175 -18.76 0.15 -0.80
N VAL A 176 -17.57 -0.05 -0.25
CA VAL A 176 -16.87 -1.32 -0.34
C VAL A 176 -17.11 -2.09 0.96
N ASP A 177 -17.77 -3.23 0.87
CA ASP A 177 -18.07 -4.09 2.01
C ASP A 177 -16.78 -4.68 2.60
N ILE A 178 -16.45 -4.19 3.80
CA ILE A 178 -15.25 -4.57 4.54
C ILE A 178 -15.20 -6.07 4.89
N HIS A 179 -16.36 -6.70 5.14
CA HIS A 179 -16.45 -8.12 5.47
C HIS A 179 -16.18 -9.02 4.25
N ARG A 180 -16.35 -8.47 3.05
CA ARG A 180 -16.11 -9.18 1.79
C ARG A 180 -14.69 -8.97 1.29
N ILE A 181 -14.13 -7.76 1.38
CA ILE A 181 -12.75 -7.52 0.92
C ILE A 181 -11.69 -8.10 1.86
N LYS A 182 -12.00 -8.30 3.15
CA LYS A 182 -11.12 -8.91 4.16
C LYS A 182 -9.65 -8.47 4.04
N PRO A 183 -9.37 -7.17 4.22
CA PRO A 183 -8.07 -6.62 3.87
C PRO A 183 -7.01 -7.08 4.86
N LEU A 184 -5.84 -7.38 4.34
CA LEU A 184 -4.63 -7.62 5.11
C LEU A 184 -4.03 -6.31 5.60
N SER A 185 -3.32 -6.40 6.71
CA SER A 185 -2.50 -5.30 7.23
C SER A 185 -1.14 -5.81 7.70
N ARG A 186 -0.12 -4.96 7.66
CA ARG A 186 1.17 -5.26 8.29
C ARG A 186 1.20 -4.73 9.72
N LEU A 187 1.74 -5.56 10.61
CA LEU A 187 2.00 -5.22 12.01
C LEU A 187 3.52 -5.03 12.22
N GLY A 188 4.07 -5.46 13.36
CA GLY A 188 5.51 -5.45 13.62
C GLY A 188 6.19 -6.69 13.06
N ARG A 189 7.47 -6.58 12.65
CA ARG A 189 8.24 -7.73 12.13
C ARG A 189 7.47 -8.44 11.00
N ASP A 190 7.34 -9.76 11.06
CA ASP A 190 6.66 -10.63 10.10
C ASP A 190 5.19 -10.90 10.48
N GLU A 191 4.63 -10.09 11.37
CA GLU A 191 3.25 -10.21 11.82
C GLU A 191 2.29 -9.50 10.84
N TRP A 192 1.14 -10.13 10.63
CA TRP A 192 0.07 -9.65 9.77
C TRP A 192 -1.25 -9.60 10.54
N GLY A 193 -2.08 -8.61 10.22
CA GLY A 193 -3.42 -8.49 10.75
C GLY A 193 -4.45 -8.90 9.70
N LEU A 194 -5.41 -9.73 10.10
CA LEU A 194 -6.67 -9.93 9.40
C LEU A 194 -7.69 -8.84 9.83
N LEU A 195 -8.92 -8.90 9.32
CA LEU A 195 -9.95 -7.88 9.58
C LEU A 195 -10.25 -7.65 11.08
N GLY A 196 -10.27 -8.73 11.89
CA GLY A 196 -10.59 -8.65 13.31
C GLY A 196 -12.05 -8.29 13.61
N GLU A 197 -12.31 -7.80 14.82
CA GLU A 197 -13.65 -7.33 15.24
C GLU A 197 -13.91 -5.92 14.72
N ILE A 198 -15.06 -5.73 14.06
CA ILE A 198 -15.53 -4.41 13.62
C ILE A 198 -16.52 -3.87 14.65
N ARG A 199 -16.30 -2.62 15.06
CA ARG A 199 -17.22 -1.87 15.93
C ARG A 199 -17.68 -0.61 15.22
N GLU A 200 -18.98 -0.42 15.15
CA GLU A 200 -19.58 0.76 14.55
C GLU A 200 -19.90 1.81 15.61
N ILE A 201 -19.50 3.06 15.35
CA ILE A 201 -19.85 4.20 16.19
C ILE A 201 -19.92 5.46 15.33
N ALA A 202 -21.07 6.14 15.34
CA ALA A 202 -21.21 7.42 14.67
C ALA A 202 -20.36 8.50 15.36
N ARG A 203 -19.78 9.41 14.57
CA ARG A 203 -19.09 10.59 15.11
C ARG A 203 -20.07 11.39 15.95
N ARG A 204 -19.71 11.67 17.21
CA ARG A 204 -20.54 12.49 18.09
C ARG A 204 -20.66 13.90 17.49
N PRO A 205 -21.87 14.39 17.19
CA PRO A 205 -22.02 15.74 16.68
C PRO A 205 -21.60 16.74 17.77
N TYR A 206 -20.91 17.80 17.36
CA TYR A 206 -20.67 18.93 18.24
C TYR A 206 -22.02 19.59 18.55
N ARG A 207 -22.36 19.69 19.83
CA ARG A 207 -23.48 20.50 20.30
C ARG A 207 -22.87 21.74 20.96
N PRO A 208 -23.08 22.94 20.40
CA PRO A 208 -22.63 24.19 21.02
C PRO A 208 -23.32 24.44 22.36
#